data_AF-A0AAT9QFA1-F1
#
_entry.id   AF-A0AAT9QFA1-F1
#
_cell.length_a   1.000
_cell.length_b   1.000
_cell.length_c   1.000
_cell.angle_alpha   90.00
_cell.angle_beta   90.00
_cell.angle_gamma   90.00
#
_symmetry.space_group_name_H-M   'P 1'
#
loop_
_entity.id
_entity.type
_entity.pdbx_description
1 polymer ?
#
loop_
_entity_poly.entity_id
_entity_poly.type
_entity_poly.pdbx_seq_one_letter_code
_entity_poly.pdbx_strand_id
1 'polypeptide(L)'
;MAWYPAVLETAAGEIVAEASPEQIARTLQNEALKSAEDAGVPAAGQLVDTHSPASAILDAANDADLIVIGSRGHGGFPGLHMGSVSAQVVNYAQCPVLVVHPRP
;
A
#
# COMPACT_ATOMS: atom_id res chain seq x y z
N MET A 1 -11.71 -15.37 -10.30
CA MET A 1 -10.41 -15.53 -10.99
C MET A 1 -9.39 -14.76 -10.16
N ALA A 2 -8.74 -15.41 -9.19
CA ALA A 2 -7.94 -14.74 -8.17
C ALA A 2 -6.55 -14.39 -8.71
N TRP A 3 -6.27 -13.09 -8.85
CA TRP A 3 -4.97 -12.53 -9.20
C TRP A 3 -4.15 -12.37 -7.92
N TYR A 4 -3.60 -13.44 -7.37
CA TYR A 4 -2.66 -13.33 -6.26
C TYR A 4 -1.54 -14.35 -6.44
N PRO A 5 -0.26 -13.95 -6.48
CA PRO A 5 0.79 -14.91 -6.18
C PRO A 5 0.67 -15.26 -4.69
N ALA A 6 0.78 -16.54 -4.36
CA ALA A 6 0.64 -17.10 -3.00
C ALA A 6 1.77 -16.67 -2.02
N VAL A 7 2.49 -15.59 -2.33
CA VAL A 7 3.72 -15.17 -1.67
C VAL A 7 3.87 -13.66 -1.82
N LEU A 8 4.10 -12.96 -0.71
CA LEU A 8 4.57 -11.58 -0.70
C LEU A 8 5.88 -11.46 0.07
N GLU A 9 6.78 -10.64 -0.46
CA GLU A 9 8.02 -10.24 0.19
C GLU A 9 7.72 -9.00 1.04
N THR A 10 7.91 -9.11 2.36
CA THR A 10 7.68 -8.01 3.31
C THR A 10 8.77 -6.94 3.23
N ALA A 11 8.60 -5.83 3.94
CA ALA A 11 9.65 -4.81 4.05
C ALA A 11 10.97 -5.36 4.65
N ALA A 12 10.90 -6.50 5.34
CA ALA A 12 12.02 -7.23 5.89
C ALA A 12 12.65 -8.28 4.93
N GLY A 13 12.13 -8.43 3.71
CA GLY A 13 12.60 -9.44 2.75
C GLY A 13 12.14 -10.86 3.07
N GLU A 14 11.12 -11.02 3.93
CA GLU A 14 10.63 -12.33 4.36
C GLU A 14 9.52 -12.83 3.42
N ILE A 15 9.61 -14.10 3.03
CA ILE A 15 8.63 -14.81 2.19
C ILE A 15 7.60 -15.45 3.11
N VAL A 16 6.37 -14.93 3.13
CA VAL A 16 5.28 -15.46 3.96
C VAL A 16 4.43 -16.46 3.15
N ALA A 17 4.22 -17.67 3.70
CA ALA A 17 3.36 -18.73 3.13
C ALA A 17 1.85 -18.40 3.26
N GLU A 18 0.99 -19.09 2.48
CA GLU A 18 -0.48 -18.99 2.39
C GLU A 18 -1.18 -18.32 3.60
N ALA A 19 -1.14 -16.99 3.63
CA ALA A 19 -1.81 -16.18 4.62
C ALA A 19 -3.04 -15.56 3.96
N SER A 20 -4.14 -15.46 4.71
CA SER A 20 -5.34 -14.77 4.21
C SER A 20 -4.98 -13.32 3.85
N PRO A 21 -5.67 -12.69 2.88
CA PRO A 21 -5.42 -11.30 2.52
C PRO A 21 -5.44 -10.36 3.73
N GLU A 22 -6.33 -10.63 4.69
CA GLU A 22 -6.42 -9.89 5.95
C GLU A 22 -5.18 -10.10 6.83
N GLN A 23 -4.66 -11.32 6.93
CA GLN A 23 -3.44 -11.62 7.70
C GLN A 23 -2.24 -10.91 7.09
N ILE A 24 -2.08 -10.97 5.77
CA ILE A 24 -1.03 -10.25 5.05
C ILE A 24 -1.14 -8.75 5.31
N ALA A 25 -2.33 -8.17 5.11
CA ALA A 25 -2.54 -6.74 5.29
C ALA A 25 -2.25 -6.31 6.73
N ARG A 26 -2.63 -7.13 7.71
CA ARG A 26 -2.36 -6.90 9.13
C ARG A 26 -0.87 -6.97 9.46
N THR A 27 -0.14 -7.93 8.89
CA THR A 27 1.32 -8.03 9.06
C THR A 27 2.00 -6.78 8.50
N LEU A 28 1.70 -6.40 7.25
CA LEU A 28 2.28 -5.21 6.61
C LEU A 28 1.96 -3.92 7.38
N GLN A 29 0.73 -3.77 7.86
CA GLN A 29 0.33 -2.61 8.67
C GLN A 29 1.11 -2.57 9.99
N ASN A 30 1.21 -3.70 10.70
CA ASN A 30 1.91 -3.76 11.97
C ASN A 30 3.41 -3.43 11.83
N GLU A 31 4.05 -3.93 10.76
CA GLU A 31 5.44 -3.59 10.44
C GLU A 31 5.61 -2.08 10.16
N ALA A 32 4.70 -1.49 9.39
CA ALA A 32 4.74 -0.07 9.08
C ALA A 32 4.52 0.81 10.33
N LEU A 33 3.55 0.47 11.18
CA LEU A 33 3.30 1.19 12.44
C LEU A 33 4.48 1.09 13.40
N LYS A 34 5.07 -0.09 13.51
CA LYS A 34 6.28 -0.28 14.32
C LYS A 34 7.45 0.56 13.80
N SER A 35 7.66 0.58 12.48
CA SER A 35 8.71 1.39 11.87
C SER A 35 8.52 2.90 12.13
N ALA A 36 7.26 3.37 12.12
CA ALA A 36 6.94 4.76 12.46
C ALA A 36 7.18 5.05 13.95
N GLU A 37 6.80 4.14 14.85
CA GLU A 37 7.06 4.23 16.29
C GLU A 37 8.56 4.29 16.58
N ASP A 38 9.35 3.38 15.99
CA ASP A 38 10.81 3.35 16.12
C ASP A 38 11.46 4.66 15.61
N ALA A 39 10.83 5.33 14.64
CA ALA A 39 11.24 6.64 14.11
C ALA A 39 10.69 7.84 14.91
N GLY A 40 9.88 7.61 15.95
CA GLY A 40 9.24 8.68 16.73
C GLY A 40 8.14 9.43 15.98
N VAL A 41 7.56 8.84 14.93
CA VAL A 41 6.51 9.42 14.10
C VAL A 41 5.15 8.90 14.55
N PRO A 42 4.22 9.77 15.00
CA PRO A 42 2.85 9.35 15.31
C PRO A 42 2.16 8.78 14.06
N ALA A 43 1.68 7.55 14.15
CA ALA A 43 1.00 6.87 13.06
C ALA A 43 -0.21 6.07 13.57
N ALA A 44 -1.24 5.99 12.73
CA ALA A 44 -2.41 5.13 12.94
C ALA A 44 -2.63 4.29 11.68
N GLY A 45 -3.17 3.08 11.87
CA GLY A 45 -3.42 2.14 10.79
C GLY A 45 -4.90 1.77 10.72
N GLN A 46 -5.42 1.65 9.50
CA GLN A 46 -6.75 1.11 9.23
C GLN A 46 -6.66 0.04 8.14
N LEU A 47 -7.33 -1.10 8.36
CA LEU A 47 -7.55 -2.11 7.33
C LEU A 47 -8.94 -1.91 6.74
N VAL A 48 -9.03 -1.91 5.41
CA VAL A 48 -10.28 -1.70 4.68
C VAL A 48 -10.43 -2.85 3.68
N ASP A 49 -11.51 -3.62 3.82
CA ASP A 49 -11.94 -4.57 2.79
C ASP A 49 -12.84 -3.83 1.79
N THR A 50 -12.41 -3.79 0.53
CA THR A 50 -13.07 -3.02 -0.52
C THR A 50 -12.82 -3.61 -1.90
N HIS A 51 -13.79 -3.42 -2.79
CA HIS A 51 -13.65 -3.74 -4.20
C HIS A 51 -12.89 -2.67 -4.99
N SER A 52 -12.68 -1.48 -4.41
CA SER A 52 -11.94 -0.37 -5.03
C SER A 52 -10.95 0.25 -4.03
N PRO A 53 -9.68 -0.21 -4.03
CA PRO A 53 -8.65 0.37 -3.18
C PRO A 53 -8.39 1.85 -3.46
N ALA A 54 -8.45 2.27 -4.73
CA ALA A 54 -8.24 3.66 -5.09
C ALA A 54 -9.32 4.57 -4.50
N SER A 55 -10.60 4.17 -4.58
CA SER A 55 -11.69 4.93 -3.96
C SER A 55 -11.52 5.05 -2.45
N ALA A 56 -11.18 3.94 -1.77
CA ALA A 56 -10.96 3.98 -0.32
C ALA A 56 -9.80 4.91 0.09
N ILE A 57 -8.73 4.97 -0.69
CA ILE A 57 -7.61 5.91 -0.45
C ILE A 57 -8.08 7.35 -0.65
N LEU A 58 -8.80 7.63 -1.74
CA LEU A 58 -9.29 8.98 -2.04
C LEU A 58 -10.28 9.47 -0.99
N ASP A 59 -11.19 8.62 -0.52
CA ASP A 59 -12.17 8.95 0.51
C ASP A 59 -11.50 9.23 1.86
N ALA A 60 -10.48 8.44 2.22
CA ALA A 60 -9.70 8.66 3.44
C ALA A 60 -8.85 9.94 3.39
N ALA A 61 -8.53 10.44 2.19
CA ALA A 61 -7.67 11.59 1.97
C ALA A 61 -8.43 12.92 1.80
N ASN A 62 -9.75 12.94 2.01
CA ASN A 62 -10.57 14.16 1.84
C ASN A 62 -10.06 15.36 2.64
N ASP A 63 -9.53 15.13 3.84
CA ASP A 63 -8.98 16.16 4.72
C ASP A 63 -7.43 16.10 4.83
N ALA A 64 -6.76 15.40 3.91
CA ALA A 64 -5.31 15.22 3.93
C ALA A 64 -4.57 16.27 3.10
N ASP A 65 -3.45 16.80 3.62
CA ASP A 65 -2.59 17.74 2.89
C ASP A 65 -1.76 17.07 1.77
N LEU A 66 -1.51 15.76 1.89
CA LEU A 66 -0.67 14.98 0.96
C LEU A 66 -1.02 13.50 1.02
N ILE A 67 -1.16 12.87 -0.14
CA ILE A 67 -1.20 11.41 -0.25
C ILE A 67 0.21 10.88 -0.57
N VAL A 68 0.70 9.91 0.20
CA VAL A 68 1.95 9.20 -0.09
C VAL A 68 1.63 7.74 -0.43
N ILE A 69 2.04 7.30 -1.61
CA ILE A 69 1.77 5.93 -2.10
C ILE A 69 3.00 5.34 -2.79
N GLY A 70 3.09 4.01 -2.77
CA GLY A 70 4.06 3.30 -3.60
C GLY A 70 3.74 3.41 -5.09
N SER A 71 4.77 3.38 -5.94
CA SER A 71 4.63 3.32 -7.40
C SER A 71 3.87 2.08 -7.87
N ARG A 72 3.99 0.95 -7.17
CA ARG A 72 3.28 -0.30 -7.46
C ARG A 72 3.17 -1.16 -6.20
N GLY A 73 2.26 -2.14 -6.23
CA GLY A 73 2.14 -3.15 -5.18
C GLY A 73 3.24 -4.22 -5.24
N HIS A 74 3.32 -5.02 -4.17
CA HIS A 74 4.29 -6.10 -4.02
C HIS A 74 4.04 -7.30 -4.97
N GLY A 75 2.80 -7.47 -5.47
CA GLY A 75 2.48 -8.39 -6.56
C GLY A 75 2.22 -7.62 -7.87
N GLY A 76 2.82 -8.04 -8.99
CA GLY A 76 2.57 -7.37 -10.27
C GLY A 76 3.43 -7.82 -11.44
N PHE A 77 3.15 -7.25 -12.60
CA PHE A 77 3.88 -7.51 -13.85
C PHE A 77 5.27 -6.86 -13.82
N PRO A 78 6.35 -7.64 -13.95
CA PRO A 78 7.69 -7.09 -14.12
C PRO A 78 7.71 -6.17 -15.35
N GLY A 79 8.15 -4.92 -15.17
CA GLY A 79 8.30 -3.94 -16.26
C GLY A 79 7.27 -2.80 -16.30
N LEU A 80 6.22 -2.82 -15.46
CA LEU A 80 5.34 -1.66 -15.29
C LEU A 80 5.93 -0.67 -14.28
N HIS A 81 6.07 0.59 -14.69
CA HIS A 81 6.54 1.67 -13.82
C HIS A 81 5.51 2.08 -12.77
N MET A 82 4.21 1.89 -13.03
CA MET A 82 3.13 2.30 -12.13
C MET A 82 2.03 1.23 -12.05
N GLY A 83 1.51 0.99 -10.84
CA GLY A 83 0.38 0.11 -10.57
C GLY A 83 -0.98 0.77 -10.84
N SER A 84 -2.02 -0.03 -11.06
CA SER A 84 -3.38 0.47 -11.37
C SER A 84 -3.96 1.35 -10.27
N VAL A 85 -3.78 0.98 -9.00
CA VAL A 85 -4.24 1.78 -7.86
C VAL A 85 -3.53 3.13 -7.82
N SER A 86 -2.19 3.13 -7.92
CA SER A 86 -1.40 4.37 -7.90
C SER A 86 -1.74 5.28 -9.08
N ALA A 87 -1.94 4.72 -10.26
CA ALA A 87 -2.40 5.45 -11.44
C ALA A 87 -3.76 6.12 -11.20
N GLN A 88 -4.72 5.41 -10.60
CA GLN A 88 -6.04 5.98 -10.31
C GLN A 88 -5.97 7.08 -9.26
N VAL A 89 -5.22 6.88 -8.17
CA VAL A 89 -5.08 7.90 -7.12
C VAL A 89 -4.47 9.18 -7.67
N VAL A 90 -3.41 9.09 -8.47
CA VAL A 90 -2.77 10.27 -9.11
C VAL A 90 -3.75 11.03 -10.01
N ASN A 91 -4.66 10.34 -10.70
CA ASN A 91 -5.61 10.98 -11.61
C ASN A 91 -6.79 11.66 -10.91
N TYR A 92 -7.17 11.21 -9.71
CA TYR A 92 -8.44 11.62 -9.07
C TYR A 92 -8.28 12.30 -7.70
N ALA A 93 -7.07 12.33 -7.13
CA ALA A 93 -6.82 12.99 -5.85
C ALA A 93 -7.17 14.48 -5.87
N GLN A 94 -7.74 14.96 -4.77
CA GLN A 94 -8.05 16.37 -4.55
C GLN A 94 -6.90 17.13 -3.86
N CYS A 95 -5.87 16.41 -3.41
CA CYS A 95 -4.65 16.95 -2.82
C CYS A 95 -3.40 16.41 -3.55
N PRO A 96 -2.21 17.01 -3.33
CA PRO A 96 -0.97 16.51 -3.91
C PRO A 96 -0.73 15.02 -3.65
N VAL A 97 -0.09 14.35 -4.61
CA VAL A 97 0.27 12.92 -4.51
C VAL A 97 1.78 12.75 -4.68
N LEU A 98 2.43 12.17 -3.66
CA LEU A 98 3.82 11.75 -3.71
C LEU A 98 3.91 10.25 -4.02
N VAL A 99 4.44 9.92 -5.19
CA VAL A 99 4.67 8.54 -5.61
C VAL A 99 6.09 8.12 -5.29
N VAL A 100 6.23 7.15 -4.38
CA VAL A 100 7.53 6.63 -3.92
C VAL A 100 7.95 5.44 -4.77
N HIS A 101 9.14 5.52 -5.34
CA HIS A 101 9.76 4.44 -6.11
C HIS A 101 10.75 3.66 -5.23
N PRO A 102 10.84 2.32 -5.37
CA PRO A 102 11.86 1.57 -4.67
C PRO A 102 13.25 2.06 -5.10
N ARG A 103 14.21 2.04 -4.16
CA ARG A 103 15.61 2.30 -4.51
C ARG A 103 16.09 1.20 -5.46
N PRO A 104 16.87 1.57 -6.51
CA PRO A 104 17.45 0.60 -7.43
C PRO A 104 18.42 -0.35 -6.74
#